data_AF-A0A7X6JA70-F1
#
_entry.id   AF-A0A7X6JA70-F1
#
_cell.length_a   1.000
_cell.length_b   1.000
_cell.length_c   1.000
_cell.angle_alpha   90.00
_cell.angle_beta   90.00
_cell.angle_gamma   90.00
#
_symmetry.space_group_name_H-M   'P 1'
#
loop_
_entity.id
_entity.type
_entity.pdbx_description
1 polymer ?
#
loop_
_entity_poly.entity_id
_entity_poly.type
_entity_poly.pdbx_seq_one_letter_code
_entity_poly.pdbx_strand_id
1 'polypeptide(L)'
;MPNVTLYIPQDRMPPDDTLAALTERCTLLCTGILQAALTNVHVIFVAVRHGRGHPAFVEIQYRLEPFRTAALMDQFMEELDGAIGDSLHLTARIRCFGYEASSIHARN
;
A
#
# COMPACT_ATOMS: atom_id res chain seq x y z
N MET A 1 0.97 9.17 7.80
CA MET A 1 0.58 9.57 6.44
C MET A 1 1.07 8.56 5.42
N PRO A 2 0.71 7.27 5.52
CA PRO A 2 0.97 6.33 4.45
C PRO A 2 -0.09 6.47 3.36
N ASN A 3 0.36 6.64 2.12
CA ASN A 3 -0.45 6.47 0.92
C ASN A 3 -0.08 5.12 0.31
N VAL A 4 -1.03 4.21 0.22
CA VAL A 4 -0.88 2.91 -0.43
C VAL A 4 -1.62 2.97 -1.75
N THR A 5 -0.89 2.95 -2.86
CA THR A 5 -1.47 2.95 -4.22
C THR A 5 -1.24 1.61 -4.87
N LEU A 6 -2.32 0.89 -5.16
CA LEU A 6 -2.30 -0.40 -5.84
C LEU A 6 -2.68 -0.20 -7.31
N TYR A 7 -1.72 -0.48 -8.20
CA TYR A 7 -1.93 -0.50 -9.64
C TYR A 7 -2.24 -1.94 -10.07
N ILE A 8 -3.46 -2.14 -10.55
CA ILE A 8 -4.04 -3.44 -10.88
C ILE A 8 -4.41 -3.45 -12.37
N PRO A 9 -4.16 -4.54 -13.12
CA PRO A 9 -4.55 -4.62 -14.52
C PRO A 9 -6.05 -4.38 -14.66
N GLN A 10 -6.45 -3.54 -15.60
CA GLN A 10 -7.85 -3.15 -15.78
C GLN A 10 -8.79 -4.36 -15.97
N ASP A 11 -8.31 -5.41 -16.65
CA ASP A 11 -9.02 -6.66 -16.90
C ASP A 11 -9.02 -7.62 -15.69
N ARG A 12 -8.26 -7.31 -14.64
CA ARG A 12 -8.16 -8.09 -13.40
C ARG A 12 -8.53 -7.30 -12.14
N MET A 13 -9.14 -6.13 -12.29
CA MET A 13 -9.67 -5.37 -11.16
C MET A 13 -10.77 -6.20 -10.47
N PRO A 14 -10.67 -6.47 -9.17
CA PRO A 14 -11.68 -7.24 -8.46
C PRO A 14 -12.96 -6.41 -8.23
N PRO A 15 -14.07 -7.05 -7.83
CA PRO A 15 -15.29 -6.34 -7.45
C PRO A 15 -15.12 -5.47 -6.19
N ASP A 16 -16.03 -4.51 -6.02
CA ASP A 16 -15.98 -3.50 -4.96
C ASP A 16 -15.89 -4.09 -3.55
N ASP A 17 -16.58 -5.19 -3.26
CA ASP A 17 -16.52 -5.84 -1.94
C ASP A 17 -15.11 -6.35 -1.61
N THR A 18 -14.39 -6.87 -2.61
CA THR A 18 -13.00 -7.29 -2.47
C THR A 18 -12.07 -6.08 -2.29
N LEU A 19 -12.32 -4.98 -3.01
CA LEU A 19 -11.58 -3.72 -2.83
C LEU A 19 -11.80 -3.12 -1.44
N ALA A 20 -13.03 -3.18 -0.92
CA ALA A 20 -13.37 -2.73 0.43
C ALA A 20 -12.65 -3.59 1.49
N ALA A 21 -12.68 -4.92 1.35
CA ALA A 21 -11.96 -5.81 2.25
C ALA A 21 -10.44 -5.58 2.22
N LEU A 22 -9.87 -5.37 1.03
CA LEU A 22 -8.44 -5.05 0.89
C LEU A 22 -8.10 -3.66 1.47
N THR A 23 -9.00 -2.68 1.34
CA THR A 23 -8.88 -1.36 1.97
C THR A 23 -8.78 -1.48 3.48
N GLU A 24 -9.65 -2.26 4.11
CA GLU A 24 -9.61 -2.51 5.55
C GLU A 24 -8.31 -3.20 5.97
N ARG A 25 -7.86 -4.22 5.22
CA ARG A 25 -6.57 -4.88 5.49
C ARG A 25 -5.39 -3.91 5.38
N CYS A 26 -5.31 -3.13 4.30
CA CYS A 26 -4.26 -2.11 4.15
C CYS A 26 -4.30 -1.08 5.28
N THR A 27 -5.49 -0.69 5.72
CA THR A 27 -5.69 0.24 6.83
C THR A 27 -5.16 -0.33 8.13
N LEU A 28 -5.51 -1.58 8.47
CA LEU A 28 -5.01 -2.28 9.65
C LEU A 28 -3.48 -2.39 9.66
N LEU A 29 -2.87 -2.73 8.53
CA LEU A 29 -1.40 -2.78 8.41
C LEU A 29 -0.78 -1.41 8.63
N CYS A 30 -1.37 -0.35 8.06
CA CYS A 30 -0.90 1.01 8.23
C CYS A 30 -1.02 1.52 9.67
N THR A 31 -2.14 1.24 10.35
CA THR A 31 -2.37 1.68 11.74
C THR A 31 -1.64 0.82 12.75
N GLY A 32 -1.51 -0.48 12.49
CA GLY A 32 -0.88 -1.45 13.41
C GLY A 32 0.64 -1.46 13.30
N ILE A 33 1.16 -1.72 12.09
CA ILE A 33 2.61 -1.87 11.86
C ILE A 33 3.24 -0.50 11.71
N LEU A 34 2.74 0.33 10.78
CA LEU A 34 3.33 1.65 10.53
C LEU A 34 2.93 2.70 11.59
N GLN A 35 2.08 2.34 12.56
CA GLN A 35 1.57 3.24 13.61
C GLN A 35 1.04 4.57 13.03
N ALA A 36 0.38 4.51 11.88
CA ALA A 36 -0.26 5.68 11.30
C ALA A 36 -1.57 6.00 12.04
N ALA A 37 -1.85 7.28 12.27
CA ALA A 37 -3.20 7.68 12.64
C ALA A 37 -4.15 7.36 11.47
N LEU A 38 -5.33 6.82 11.76
CA LEU A 38 -6.33 6.39 10.77
C LEU A 38 -6.66 7.50 9.76
N THR A 39 -6.86 8.73 10.23
CA THR A 39 -7.16 9.89 9.38
C THR A 39 -6.07 10.25 8.37
N ASN A 40 -4.86 9.69 8.53
CA ASN A 40 -3.72 9.92 7.66
C ASN A 40 -3.44 8.73 6.72
N VAL A 41 -4.27 7.69 6.73
CA VAL A 41 -4.14 6.54 5.83
C VAL A 41 -4.93 6.81 4.57
N HIS A 42 -4.30 6.62 3.41
CA HIS A 42 -4.97 6.68 2.11
C HIS A 42 -4.70 5.39 1.36
N VAL A 43 -5.75 4.69 0.94
CA VAL A 43 -5.67 3.51 0.08
C VAL A 43 -6.31 3.84 -1.26
N ILE A 44 -5.59 3.63 -2.36
CA ILE A 44 -6.00 3.99 -3.71
C ILE A 44 -5.84 2.78 -4.63
N PHE A 45 -6.84 2.51 -5.46
CA PHE A 45 -6.77 1.51 -6.52
C PHE A 45 -6.77 2.20 -7.88
N VAL A 46 -5.83 1.82 -8.74
CA VAL A 46 -5.68 2.38 -10.08
C VAL A 46 -5.75 1.24 -11.08
N ALA A 47 -6.75 1.26 -11.95
CA ALA A 47 -6.82 0.37 -13.10
C ALA A 47 -5.78 0.80 -14.14
N VAL A 48 -4.90 -0.11 -14.55
CA VAL A 48 -3.81 0.19 -15.49
C VAL A 48 -3.76 -0.78 -16.66
N ARG A 49 -3.17 -0.32 -17.77
CA ARG A 49 -2.75 -1.15 -18.90
C ARG A 49 -1.24 -1.35 -18.82
N HIS A 50 -0.80 -2.52 -18.35
CA HIS A 50 0.63 -2.81 -18.24
C HIS A 50 1.26 -3.06 -19.61
N GLY A 51 2.49 -2.56 -19.79
CA GLY A 51 3.36 -2.97 -20.90
C GLY A 51 4.30 -4.12 -20.53
N ARG A 52 5.05 -3.98 -19.44
CA ARG A 52 6.01 -4.98 -18.92
C ARG A 52 6.10 -4.90 -17.39
N GLY A 53 6.33 -6.02 -16.72
CA GLY A 53 6.60 -6.08 -15.29
C GLY A 53 5.73 -7.11 -14.57
N HIS A 54 5.60 -6.95 -13.25
CA HIS A 54 4.67 -7.75 -12.46
C HIS A 54 3.22 -7.34 -12.75
N PRO A 55 2.27 -8.29 -12.63
CA PRO A 55 0.87 -8.03 -12.94
C PRO A 55 0.23 -7.07 -11.93
N ALA A 56 0.67 -7.01 -10.68
CA ALA A 56 0.30 -5.94 -9.75
C ALA A 56 1.54 -5.14 -9.35
N PHE A 57 1.37 -3.85 -9.10
CA PHE A 57 2.40 -2.97 -8.58
C PHE A 57 1.84 -2.13 -7.45
N VAL A 58 2.59 -1.97 -6.36
CA VAL A 58 2.16 -1.19 -5.20
C VAL A 58 3.23 -0.20 -4.82
N GLU A 59 2.81 1.05 -4.65
CA GLU A 59 3.64 2.11 -4.09
C GLU A 59 3.12 2.52 -2.72
N ILE A 60 4.03 2.55 -1.76
CA ILE A 60 3.76 3.06 -0.42
C ILE A 60 4.63 4.28 -0.20
N GLN A 61 3.98 5.44 -0.09
CA GLN A 61 4.65 6.68 0.28
C GLN A 61 4.34 6.97 1.74
N TYR A 62 5.36 7.20 2.55
CA TYR A 62 5.17 7.40 3.98
C TYR A 62 6.19 8.38 4.56
N ARG A 63 5.85 8.97 5.71
CA ARG A 63 6.78 9.79 6.47
C ARG A 63 7.77 8.90 7.22
N LEU A 64 9.05 9.23 7.19
CA LEU A 64 10.05 8.58 8.03
C LEU A 64 9.78 8.89 9.51
N GLU A 65 9.93 7.88 10.35
CA GLU A 65 9.82 8.00 11.80
C GLU A 65 10.87 7.06 12.42
N PRO A 66 11.46 7.38 13.59
CA PRO A 66 12.49 6.54 14.20
C PRO A 66 12.07 5.09 14.44
N PHE A 67 10.78 4.85 14.65
CA PHE A 67 10.22 3.52 14.88
C PHE A 67 9.91 2.75 13.58
N ARG A 68 9.87 3.40 12.41
CA ARG A 68 9.66 2.74 11.11
C ARG A 68 10.99 2.23 10.55
N THR A 69 11.55 1.23 11.22
CA THR A 69 12.82 0.62 10.85
C THR A 69 12.71 -0.23 9.58
N ALA A 70 13.85 -0.55 8.96
CA ALA A 70 13.87 -1.46 7.81
C ALA A 70 13.18 -2.80 8.09
N ALA A 71 13.44 -3.42 9.24
CA ALA A 71 12.81 -4.68 9.62
C ALA A 71 11.28 -4.58 9.75
N LEU A 72 10.78 -3.47 10.30
CA LEU A 72 9.33 -3.23 10.40
C LEU A 72 8.72 -2.97 9.02
N MET A 73 9.44 -2.29 8.14
CA MET A 73 9.01 -2.10 6.76
C MET A 73 9.01 -3.42 5.97
N ASP A 74 9.98 -4.31 6.20
CA ASP A 74 10.01 -5.63 5.58
C ASP A 74 8.81 -6.47 6.03
N GLN A 75 8.49 -6.48 7.33
CA GLN A 75 7.27 -7.12 7.86
C GLN A 75 6.01 -6.53 7.21
N PHE A 76 5.91 -5.21 7.14
CA PHE A 76 4.77 -4.55 6.49
C PHE A 76 4.62 -4.99 5.02
N MET A 77 5.72 -5.08 4.27
CA MET A 77 5.70 -5.52 2.87
C MET A 77 5.29 -6.99 2.73
N GLU A 78 5.76 -7.87 3.61
CA GLU A 78 5.39 -9.29 3.62
C GLU A 78 3.89 -9.48 3.90
N GLU A 79 3.36 -8.82 4.93
CA GLU A 79 1.93 -8.91 5.26
C GLU A 79 1.04 -8.28 4.19
N LEU A 80 1.51 -7.19 3.54
CA LEU A 80 0.80 -6.57 2.43
C LEU A 80 0.79 -7.47 1.19
N ASP A 81 1.90 -8.12 0.85
CA ASP A 81 1.96 -9.07 -0.26
C ASP A 81 1.01 -10.25 -0.02
N GLY A 82 0.97 -10.78 1.21
CA GLY A 82 -0.02 -11.78 1.61
C GLY A 82 -1.46 -11.30 1.42
N ALA A 83 -1.76 -10.08 1.86
CA ALA A 83 -3.10 -9.51 1.70
C ALA A 83 -3.53 -9.35 0.24
N ILE A 84 -2.58 -9.00 -0.63
CA ILE A 84 -2.80 -8.91 -2.08
C ILE A 84 -2.96 -10.30 -2.70
N GLY A 85 -2.14 -11.27 -2.30
CA GLY A 85 -2.23 -12.66 -2.77
C GLY A 85 -3.59 -13.29 -2.45
N ASP A 86 -4.09 -13.07 -1.23
CA ASP A 86 -5.39 -13.57 -0.80
C ASP A 86 -6.55 -12.93 -1.55
N SER A 87 -6.47 -11.61 -1.79
CA SER A 87 -7.60 -10.83 -2.33
C SER A 87 -7.63 -10.80 -3.86
N LEU A 88 -6.46 -10.75 -4.51
CA LEU A 88 -6.33 -10.54 -5.95
C LEU A 88 -5.79 -11.77 -6.71
N HIS A 89 -5.22 -12.74 -5.99
CA HIS A 89 -4.48 -13.87 -6.57
C HIS A 89 -3.41 -13.39 -7.57
N LEU A 90 -2.66 -12.38 -7.12
CA LEU A 90 -1.60 -11.71 -7.87
C LEU A 90 -0.36 -11.61 -6.99
N THR A 91 0.82 -11.77 -7.61
CA THR A 91 2.07 -11.36 -7.00
C THR A 91 2.32 -9.89 -7.33
N ALA A 92 2.43 -9.05 -6.31
CA ALA A 92 2.70 -7.64 -6.49
C ALA A 92 4.21 -7.36 -6.47
N ARG A 93 4.64 -6.35 -7.22
CA ARG A 93 5.90 -5.68 -6.95
C ARG A 93 5.63 -4.52 -5.99
N ILE A 94 6.17 -4.60 -4.77
CA ILE A 94 5.98 -3.58 -3.74
C ILE A 94 7.20 -2.65 -3.68
N ARG A 95 6.97 -1.34 -3.59
CA ARG A 95 8.01 -0.34 -3.35
C ARG A 95 7.57 0.66 -2.29
N CYS A 96 8.44 0.88 -1.32
CA CYS A 96 8.21 1.80 -0.21
C CYS A 96 9.14 3.01 -0.34
N PHE A 97 8.58 4.21 -0.26
CA PHE A 97 9.28 5.49 -0.36
C PHE A 97 9.05 6.28 0.93
N GLY A 98 10.09 6.33 1.76
CA GLY A 98 10.11 7.12 2.97
C GLY A 98 10.57 8.54 2.70
N TYR A 99 9.87 9.53 3.24
CA TYR A 99 10.24 10.94 3.14
C TYR A 99 10.43 11.55 4.53
N GLU A 100 11.47 12.36 4.68
CA GLU A 100 11.65 13.20 5.86
C GLU A 100 10.45 14.12 6.06
N ALA A 101 10.15 14.46 7.32
CA ALA A 101 9.00 15.33 7.63
C ALA A 101 9.10 16.70 6.94
N SER A 102 10.32 17.23 6.76
CA SER A 102 10.59 18.49 6.05
C SER A 102 10.38 18.41 4.53
N SER A 103 10.37 17.21 3.95
CA SER A 103 10.19 16.98 2.52
C SER A 103 8.71 16.81 2.13
N ILE A 104 7.82 16.66 3.10
CA ILE A 104 6.38 16.48 2.87
C ILE A 104 5.67 17.82 3.05
N HIS A 105 5.23 18.41 1.93
CA HIS A 105 4.35 19.57 1.92
C HIS A 105 2.94 19.10 1.56
N ALA A 106 2.05 19.04 2.55
CA ALA A 106 0.67 18.59 2.37
C ALA A 106 -0.31 19.57 3.02
N ARG A 107 -1.51 19.68 2.45
CA ARG A 107 -2.67 20.40 2.99
C ARG A 107 -3.89 19.57 2.67
N ASN A 108 -4.67 19.22 3.69
CA ASN A 108 -6.08 18.80 3.70
C ASN A 108 -6.43 18.38 5.13
#